data_AF-A0A0F8ZLP3-F1
#
_entry.id   AF-A0A0F8ZLP3-F1
#
_cell.length_a   1.000
_cell.length_b   1.000
_cell.length_c   1.000
_cell.angle_alpha   90.00
_cell.angle_beta   90.00
_cell.angle_gamma   90.00
#
_symmetry.space_group_name_H-M   'P 1'
#
loop_
_entity.id
_entity.type
_entity.pdbx_description
1 polymer ?
#
loop_
_entity_poly.entity_id
_entity_poly.type
_entity_poly.pdbx_seq_one_letter_code
_entity_poly.pdbx_strand_id
1 'polypeptide(L)' 'MSWFKQLWQNSREKGQYYELEAQKYLVTQGLLPIERNYNCPYGELDVIMRDGNTLVFVEVKFRSSHVKGGALHALGK' A
#
# COMPACT_ATOMS: atom_id res chain seq x y z
N MET A 1 -12.51 -18.89 16.02
CA MET A 1 -12.37 -18.08 14.78
C MET A 1 -11.02 -17.37 14.76
N SER A 2 -9.92 -18.11 14.55
CA SER A 2 -8.57 -17.52 14.45
C SER A 2 -7.77 -18.25 13.36
N TRP A 3 -8.25 -18.19 12.11
CA TRP A 3 -7.53 -18.72 10.95
C TRP A 3 -6.58 -17.69 10.32
N PHE A 4 -6.63 -16.41 10.71
CA PHE A 4 -5.80 -15.35 10.11
C PHE A 4 -4.51 -15.01 10.86
N LYS A 5 -4.41 -15.35 12.17
CA LYS A 5 -3.26 -14.95 12.99
C LYS A 5 -1.97 -15.73 12.68
N GLN A 6 -2.04 -16.75 11.83
CA GLN A 6 -0.99 -17.74 11.63
C GLN A 6 -0.33 -17.69 10.25
N LEU A 7 -0.68 -16.70 9.42
CA LEU A 7 -0.17 -16.58 8.03
C LEU A 7 1.06 -15.67 7.90
N TRP A 8 1.33 -14.79 8.88
CA TRP A 8 2.39 -13.80 8.79
C TRP A 8 3.25 -13.82 10.05
N GLN A 9 4.57 -13.89 9.89
CA GLN A 9 5.52 -13.90 11.00
C GLN A 9 5.69 -12.52 11.64
N ASN A 10 5.48 -11.44 10.89
CA ASN A 10 5.54 -10.07 11.40
C ASN A 10 4.67 -9.08 10.59
N SER A 11 4.58 -7.84 11.06
CA SER A 11 3.81 -6.77 10.40
C SER A 11 4.39 -6.35 9.05
N ARG A 12 5.70 -6.49 8.85
CA ARG A 12 6.39 -6.12 7.61
C ARG A 12 6.07 -7.09 6.47
N GLU A 13 6.09 -8.40 6.73
CA GLU A 13 5.72 -9.43 5.75
C GLU A 13 4.28 -9.24 5.28
N LYS A 14 3.39 -8.92 6.22
CA LYS A 14 2.01 -8.56 5.93
C LYS A 14 1.91 -7.29 5.08
N GLY A 15 2.69 -6.25 5.39
CA GLY A 15 2.76 -5.01 4.60
C GLY A 15 3.17 -5.29 3.16
N GLN A 16 4.30 -5.97 2.97
CA GLN A 16 4.83 -6.34 1.65
C GLN A 16 3.82 -7.11 0.79
N TYR A 17 3.05 -8.02 1.40
CA TYR A 17 2.00 -8.74 0.70
C TYR A 17 0.93 -7.79 0.17
N TYR A 18 0.39 -6.90 1.02
CA TYR A 18 -0.67 -5.98 0.59
C TYR A 18 -0.16 -4.89 -0.36
N GLU A 19 1.09 -4.46 -0.24
CA GLU A 19 1.71 -3.56 -1.22
C GLU A 19 1.84 -4.22 -2.59
N LEU A 20 2.23 -5.50 -2.63
CA LEU A 20 2.29 -6.26 -3.88
C LEU A 20 0.90 -6.42 -4.51
N GLU A 21 -0.11 -6.76 -3.71
CA GLU A 21 -1.48 -6.88 -4.20
C GLU A 21 -2.05 -5.54 -4.68
N ALA A 22 -1.77 -4.44 -3.97
CA ALA A 22 -2.13 -3.10 -4.40
C ALA A 22 -1.46 -2.72 -5.72
N GLN A 23 -0.16 -2.99 -5.88
CA GLN A 23 0.56 -2.76 -7.13
C GLN A 23 -0.07 -3.58 -8.27
N LYS A 24 -0.32 -4.88 -8.08
CA LYS A 24 -0.96 -5.73 -9.10
C LYS A 24 -2.30 -5.15 -9.52
N TYR A 25 -3.13 -4.75 -8.56
CA TYR A 25 -4.40 -4.10 -8.84
C TYR A 25 -4.21 -2.84 -9.70
N LEU A 26 -3.31 -1.94 -9.31
CA LEU A 26 -3.06 -0.70 -10.06
C LEU A 26 -2.52 -0.95 -11.48
N VAL A 27 -1.73 -2.01 -11.66
CA VAL A 27 -1.31 -2.45 -13.01
C VAL A 27 -2.52 -2.85 -13.85
N THR A 28 -3.49 -3.57 -13.28
CA THR A 28 -4.74 -3.88 -14.01
C THR A 28 -5.59 -2.64 -14.31
N GLN A 29 -5.41 -1.55 -13.55
CA GLN A 29 -6.03 -0.25 -13.84
C GLN A 29 -5.25 0.58 -14.87
N GLY A 30 -4.14 0.07 -15.40
CA GLY A 30 -3.36 0.71 -16.47
C GLY A 30 -2.15 1.52 -15.99
N LEU A 31 -1.86 1.56 -14.69
CA LEU A 31 -0.68 2.22 -14.17
C LEU A 31 0.58 1.36 -14.40
N LEU A 32 1.70 2.01 -14.69
CA LEU A 32 2.99 1.33 -14.86
C LEU A 32 3.77 1.37 -13.54
N PRO A 33 4.28 0.22 -13.05
CA PRO A 33 5.07 0.19 -11.83
C PRO A 33 6.46 0.79 -12.07
N ILE A 34 6.91 1.62 -11.13
CA ILE A 34 8.27 2.16 -11.11
C ILE A 34 9.08 1.47 -10.01
N GLU A 35 8.61 1.56 -8.75
CA GLU A 35 9.34 1.04 -7.60
C GLU A 35 8.38 0.73 -6.43
N ARG A 36 8.83 -0.13 -5.51
CA ARG A 36 8.10 -0.49 -4.28
C ARG A 36 9.07 -0.54 -3.10
N ASN A 37 8.60 -0.23 -1.89
CA ASN A 37 9.43 -0.10 -0.68
C ASN A 37 10.58 0.91 -0.89
N TYR A 38 10.27 2.06 -1.48
CA TYR A 38 11.27 3.07 -1.79
C TYR A 38 11.65 3.84 -0.53
N ASN A 39 12.94 3.85 -0.21
CA ASN A 39 13.50 4.60 0.91
C ASN A 39 14.22 5.84 0.42
N CYS A 40 13.91 6.98 1.02
CA CYS A 40 14.57 8.24 0.73
C CYS A 40 14.96 8.97 2.02
N PRO A 41 15.84 9.99 1.97
CA PRO A 41 16.24 10.75 3.16
C PRO A 41 15.09 11.40 3.93
N TYR A 42 13.91 11.55 3.30
CA TYR A 42 12.74 12.21 3.86
C TYR A 42 11.64 11.24 4.33
N GLY A 43 11.85 9.93 4.19
CA GLY A 43 10.87 8.91 4.59
C GLY A 43 10.82 7.71 3.65
N GLU A 44 9.76 6.92 3.81
CA GLU A 44 9.52 5.71 3.03
C GLU A 44 8.26 5.91 2.17
N LEU A 45 8.24 5.29 0.99
CA LEU A 45 7.09 5.25 0.09
C LEU A 45 6.79 3.78 -0.26
N ASP A 46 5.54 3.39 -0.13
CA ASP A 46 5.13 2.01 -0.36
C ASP A 46 5.25 1.64 -1.84
N VAL A 47 4.57 2.36 -2.74
CA VAL A 47 4.58 2.09 -4.20
C VAL A 47 4.68 3.40 -4.98
N ILE A 48 5.53 3.40 -6.01
CA ILE A 48 5.66 4.47 -7.01
C ILE A 48 5.22 3.92 -8.37
N MET A 49 4.28 4.61 -9.00
CA MET A 49 3.69 4.24 -10.29
C MET A 49 3.73 5.41 -11.28
N ARG A 50 3.48 5.12 -12.55
CA ARG A 50 3.31 6.10 -13.62
C ARG A 50 1.93 5.96 -14.27
N ASP A 51 1.27 7.09 -14.47
CA ASP A 51 0.05 7.21 -15.28
C ASP A 51 0.30 8.24 -16.39
N GLY A 52 0.60 7.76 -17.60
CA GLY A 52 1.01 8.62 -18.72
C GLY A 52 2.23 9.48 -18.37
N ASN A 53 2.04 10.79 -18.20
CA ASN A 53 3.11 11.73 -17.83
C ASN A 53 3.11 12.12 -16.34
N THR A 54 2.25 11.48 -15.55
CA THR A 54 2.08 11.74 -14.12
C THR A 54 2.84 10.69 -13.31
N LEU A 55 3.57 11.15 -12.30
CA LEU A 55 4.17 10.30 -11.28
C LEU A 55 3.19 10.16 -10.12
N VAL A 56 2.89 8.92 -9.72
CA VAL A 56 1.86 8.60 -8.73
C VAL A 56 2.53 7.91 -7.53
N PHE A 57 2.43 8.53 -6.37
CA PHE A 57 2.87 7.96 -5.08
C PHE A 57 1.68 7.34 -4.37
N VAL A 58 1.81 6.09 -3.94
CA VAL A 58 0.72 5.33 -3.33
C VAL A 58 1.15 4.83 -1.96
N GLU A 59 0.36 5.20 -0.96
CA GLU A 59 0.42 4.72 0.43
C GLU A 59 -0.60 3.59 0.62
N VAL A 60 -0.16 2.40 1.03
CA VAL A 60 -0.98 1.20 1.15
C VAL A 60 -1.32 0.92 2.61
N LYS A 61 -2.59 1.16 2.98
CA LYS A 61 -3.07 0.92 4.34
C LYS A 61 -3.98 -0.28 4.43
N PHE A 62 -3.47 -1.39 4.94
CA PHE A 62 -4.29 -2.55 5.29
C PHE A 62 -5.13 -2.29 6.54
N ARG A 63 -6.42 -2.66 6.50
CA ARG A 63 -7.33 -2.58 7.65
C ARG A 63 -8.04 -3.92 7.87
N SER A 64 -7.99 -4.42 9.09
CA SER A 64 -8.70 -5.65 9.49
C SER A 64 -10.18 -5.44 9.85
N SER A 65 -10.60 -4.19 10.07
CA SER A 65 -12.01 -3.84 10.35
C SER A 65 -12.34 -2.44 9.84
N HIS A 66 -13.59 -2.21 9.45
CA HIS A 66 -14.08 -0.91 8.95
C HIS A 66 -14.46 0.10 10.06
N VAL A 67 -14.29 -0.26 11.33
CA VAL A 67 -14.89 0.45 12.48
C VAL A 67 -14.17 1.78 12.82
N LYS A 68 -12.95 2.05 12.30
CA LYS A 68 -12.26 3.34 12.50
C LYS A 68 -11.51 3.85 11.26
N GLY A 69 -11.61 5.17 11.03
CA GLY A 69 -10.66 5.98 10.25
C GLY A 69 -10.90 6.09 8.74
N GLY A 70 -12.12 6.28 8.23
CA GLY A 70 -12.42 6.40 6.78
C GLY A 70 -11.50 7.36 6.00
N ALA A 71 -11.55 7.35 4.66
CA ALA A 71 -10.70 8.20 3.80
C ALA A 71 -10.64 9.68 4.23
N LEU A 72 -11.74 10.21 4.77
CA LEU A 72 -11.83 11.55 5.38
C LEU A 72 -10.83 11.81 6.53
N HIS A 73 -10.36 10.77 7.21
CA HIS A 73 -9.44 10.86 8.35
C HIS A 73 -7.96 10.74 7.93
N ALA A 74 -7.70 10.40 6.66
CA ALA A 74 -6.36 10.26 6.08
C ALA A 74 -5.87 11.56 5.40
N LEU A 75 -6.77 12.50 5.15
CA LEU A 75 -6.42 13.88 4.83
C LEU A 75 -6.26 14.63 6.16
N GLY A 76 -5.03 14.81 6.61
CA GLY A 76 -4.73 15.64 7.78
C GLY A 76 -5.20 17.08 7.58
N LYS A 77 -5.42 17.79 8.68
CA LYS A 77 -5.54 19.26 8.68
C LYS A 77 -4.25 19.91 8.18
#